data_AF-A0A7X5YAY7-F1
#
_entry.id   AF-A0A7X5YAY7-F1
#
_cell.length_a   1.000
_cell.length_b   1.000
_cell.length_c   1.000
_cell.angle_alpha   90.00
_cell.angle_beta   90.00
_cell.angle_gamma   90.00
#
_symmetry.space_group_name_H-M   'P 1'
#
loop_
_entity.id
_entity.type
_entity.pdbx_description
1 polymer ?
#
loop_
_entity_poly.entity_id
_entity_poly.type
_entity_poly.pdbx_seq_one_letter_code
_entity_poly.pdbx_strand_id
1 'polypeptide(L)' 'MYTYEQLRRLAVQSGIPDNKVSIGFWIRSKGLKKIKKQVDKVRKIYYIPDKDTRIQVLPPYKD' A
#
# COMPACT_ATOMS: atom_id res chain seq x y z
N MET A 1 -1.10 6.82 5.26
CA MET A 1 -2.03 5.78 4.76
C MET A 1 -1.90 5.77 3.25
N TYR A 2 -1.84 4.60 2.63
CA TYR A 2 -1.71 4.48 1.18
C TYR A 2 -2.98 3.90 0.56
N THR A 3 -3.36 4.37 -0.62
CA THR A 3 -4.38 3.73 -1.45
C THR A 3 -3.77 2.58 -2.27
N TYR A 4 -4.62 1.71 -2.79
CA TYR A 4 -4.17 0.64 -3.67
C TYR A 4 -3.50 1.19 -4.94
N GLU A 5 -4.03 2.26 -5.53
CA GLU A 5 -3.49 2.85 -6.75
C GLU A 5 -2.09 3.41 -6.55
N GLN A 6 -1.83 4.05 -5.41
CA GLN A 6 -0.49 4.53 -5.06
C GLN A 6 0.49 3.36 -4.99
N LEU A 7 0.13 2.30 -4.28
CA LEU A 7 0.99 1.13 -4.13
C LEU A 7 1.18 0.36 -5.45
N ARG A 8 0.16 0.33 -6.31
CA ARG A 8 0.27 -0.22 -7.66
C ARG A 8 1.33 0.51 -8.47
N ARG A 9 1.30 1.86 -8.50
CA ARG A 9 2.31 2.64 -9.25
C ARG A 9 3.73 2.34 -8.78
N LEU A 10 3.93 2.28 -7.47
CA LEU A 10 5.23 2.00 -6.85
C LEU A 10 5.71 0.57 -7.13
N ALA A 11 4.81 -0.41 -7.05
CA ALA A 11 5.12 -1.80 -7.37
C ALA A 11 5.53 -1.95 -8.83
N VAL A 12 4.77 -1.36 -9.75
CA VAL A 12 5.05 -1.40 -11.20
C VAL A 12 6.37 -0.71 -11.53
N GLN A 13 6.64 0.45 -10.92
CA GLN A 13 7.95 1.13 -11.04
C GLN A 13 9.11 0.28 -10.51
N SER A 14 8.84 -0.58 -9.52
CA SER A 14 9.83 -1.53 -8.98
C SER A 14 9.98 -2.81 -9.82
N GLY A 15 9.35 -2.88 -11.00
CA GLY A 15 9.40 -4.03 -11.90
C GLY A 15 8.42 -5.15 -11.57
N ILE A 16 7.47 -4.94 -10.64
CA ILE A 16 6.43 -5.93 -10.35
C ILE A 16 5.39 -5.89 -11.47
N PRO A 17 4.97 -7.06 -12.01
CA PRO A 17 3.91 -7.12 -12.98
C PRO A 17 2.65 -6.44 -12.44
N ASP A 18 1.95 -5.71 -13.32
CA ASP A 18 0.70 -5.05 -13.00
C ASP A 18 -0.45 -6.06 -12.86
N ASN A 19 -0.35 -6.88 -11.83
CA ASN A 19 -1.26 -7.93 -11.49
C ASN A 19 -1.62 -7.78 -10.01
N LYS A 20 -2.92 -7.82 -9.71
CA LYS A 20 -3.45 -7.61 -8.36
C LYS A 20 -2.88 -8.57 -7.32
N VAL A 21 -2.60 -9.82 -7.72
CA VAL A 21 -1.98 -10.83 -6.85
C VAL A 21 -0.52 -10.47 -6.58
N SER A 22 0.27 -10.20 -7.62
CA SER A 22 1.68 -9.82 -7.50
C SER A 22 1.87 -8.54 -6.68
N ILE A 23 1.04 -7.53 -6.93
CA ILE A 23 1.00 -6.28 -6.16
C ILE A 23 0.62 -6.57 -4.70
N GLY A 24 -0.37 -7.43 -4.45
CA GLY A 24 -0.76 -7.83 -3.09
C GLY A 24 0.38 -8.49 -2.32
N PHE A 25 1.15 -9.37 -2.95
CA PHE A 25 2.35 -9.97 -2.37
C PHE A 25 3.42 -8.92 -2.08
N TRP A 26 3.68 -8.02 -3.02
CA TRP A 26 4.64 -6.94 -2.85
C TRP A 26 4.26 -5.99 -1.70
N ILE A 27 2.99 -5.60 -1.59
CA ILE A 27 2.51 -4.76 -0.49
C ILE A 27 2.75 -5.45 0.86
N ARG A 28 2.45 -6.75 0.94
CA ARG A 28 2.66 -7.54 2.17
C ARG A 28 4.14 -7.67 2.51
N SER A 29 5.02 -7.86 1.51
CA SER A 29 6.47 -7.94 1.73
C SER A 29 7.09 -6.60 2.19
N LYS A 30 6.45 -5.47 1.86
CA LYS A 30 6.78 -4.14 2.40
C LYS A 30 6.23 -3.88 3.81
N GLY A 31 5.62 -4.88 4.45
CA GLY A 31 5.09 -4.75 5.81
C GLY A 31 3.88 -3.83 5.92
N LEU A 32 3.11 -3.67 4.83
CA LEU A 32 1.87 -2.90 4.81
C LEU A 32 0.68 -3.80 5.11
N LYS A 33 -0.14 -3.38 6.07
CA LYS A 33 -1.39 -4.03 6.46
C LYS A 33 -2.59 -3.35 5.81
N LYS A 34 -3.50 -4.15 5.29
CA LYS A 34 -4.78 -3.69 4.73
C LYS A 34 -5.74 -3.33 5.85
N ILE A 35 -6.29 -2.13 5.81
CA ILE A 35 -7.34 -1.66 6.71
C ILE A 35 -8.58 -1.23 5.92
N LYS A 36 -9.74 -1.37 6.54
CA LYS A 36 -11.01 -0.86 6.00
C LYS A 36 -11.43 0.32 6.86
N LYS A 37 -11.67 1.46 6.25
CA LYS A 37 -12.16 2.66 6.94
C LYS A 37 -13.43 3.15 6.26
N GLN A 38 -14.43 3.51 7.07
CA GLN A 38 -15.62 4.19 6.57
C GLN A 38 -15.34 5.69 6.53
N VAL A 39 -15.49 6.29 5.35
CA VAL A 39 -15.31 7.72 5.11
C VAL A 39 -16.53 8.17 4.31
N ASP A 40 -17.27 9.16 4.81
CA ASP A 40 -18.48 9.70 4.16
C ASP A 40 -19.51 8.62 3.78
N LYS A 41 -19.75 7.67 4.70
CA LYS A 41 -20.62 6.48 4.50
C LYS A 41 -20.14 5.50 3.42
N VAL A 42 -18.97 5.71 2.82
CA VAL A 42 -18.34 4.80 1.84
C VAL A 42 -17.22 4.00 2.51
N ARG A 43 -17.22 2.68 2.33
CA ARG A 43 -16.13 1.81 2.78
C ARG A 43 -14.94 1.93 1.82
N LYS A 44 -13.85 2.52 2.30
CA LYS A 44 -12.58 2.65 1.56
C LYS A 44 -11.52 1.72 2.16
N ILE A 45 -10.66 1.20 1.29
CA ILE A 45 -9.54 0.35 1.66
C ILE A 45 -8.28 1.19 1.66
N TYR A 46 -7.53 1.10 2.76
CA TYR A 46 -6.22 1.72 2.88
C TYR A 46 -5.18 0.70 3.31
N TYR A 47 -3.92 1.06 3.16
CA TYR A 47 -2.78 0.27 3.58
C TYR A 47 -1.92 1.11 4.53
N ILE A 48 -1.53 0.53 5.66
CA ILE A 48 -0.72 1.18 6.69
C ILE A 48 0.54 0.37 6.97
N PRO A 49 1.71 1.00 7.14
CA PRO A 49 2.91 0.30 7.57
C PRO A 49 2.72 -0.22 9.00
N ASP A 50 3.25 -1.42 9.26
CA ASP A 50 3.36 -1.90 10.64
C ASP A 50 4.32 -1.00 11.43
N LYS A 51 4.04 -0.78 12.72
CA LYS A 51 4.88 0.10 13.58
C LYS A 51 6.30 -0.45 13.73
N ASP A 52 6.46 -1.77 13.59
CA ASP A 52 7.76 -2.46 13.66
C ASP A 52 8.46 -2.59 12.30
N THR A 53 7.80 -2.21 11.19
CA THR A 53 8.43 -2.21 9.87
C THR A 53 9.36 -0.99 9.74
N ARG A 54 10.53 -1.06 10.36
CA ARG A 54 11.66 -0.13 10.16
C ARG A 54 12.33 -0.27 8.77
N ILE A 55 11.65 -0.89 7.79
CA ILE A 55 12.22 -1.09 6.47
C ILE A 55 11.95 0.16 5.61
N GLN A 56 13.07 0.76 5.19
CA GLN A 56 13.22 1.93 4.33
C GLN A 56 12.47 1.79 2.99
N VAL A 57 11.15 1.93 2.90
CA VAL A 57 10.53 2.16 1.59
C VAL A 57 9.20 2.86 1.78
N LEU A 58 9.25 4.18 1.77
CA LEU A 58 8.39 5.07 1.00
C LEU A 58 8.51 6.45 1.64
N PRO A 59 8.96 7.48 0.92
CA PRO A 59 8.95 8.83 1.46
C PRO A 59 7.52 9.16 1.93
N PRO A 60 7.36 9.86 3.06
CA PRO A 60 6.07 10.41 3.43
C PRO A 60 5.65 11.38 2.32
N TYR A 61 4.70 10.97 1.49
CA TYR A 61 4.15 11.86 0.47
C TYR A 61 3.22 12.84 1.18
N LYS A 62 3.55 14.13 1.06
CA LYS A 62 2.70 15.24 1.51
C LYS A 62 1.65 15.50 0.43
N ASP A 63 0.38 15.53 0.83
CA ASP A 63 -0.73 16.02 0.01
C ASP A 63 -0.49 17.45 -0.47
#